data_AF-M4SYJ0-F1
#
_entry.id   AF-M4SYJ0-F1
#
_cell.length_a   1.000
_cell.length_b   1.000
_cell.length_c   1.000
_cell.angle_alpha   90.00
_cell.angle_beta   90.00
_cell.angle_gamma   90.00
#
_symmetry.space_group_name_H-M   'P 1'
#
loop_
_entity.id
_entity.type
_entity.pdbx_description
1 polymer ?
#
loop_
_entity_poly.entity_id
_entity_poly.type
_entity_poly.pdbx_seq_one_letter_code
_entity_poly.pdbx_strand_id
1 'polypeptide(L)'
;MLSKSTNTGINDQAVAGSPTIVDGYVKLPAGTAAFTLEDLTDLTNDKKTEAPHFTAAFNAKANYKKAATMPCDATGITIDDIKNSAEARELFWRLLQNGTGKYDDNKSGGQLRQQIDTAFQPATDFAKTWLDPALKNKVPRQAAGEEEHGQIELENEKDIDKLQRILNYYTGLAIKRELMATATGTGSNPSCPSDQKTSKKTPTKEDCKEQREKDACQNAGCKFDKDKPDGEKCFPDPDKKTDNKDEGDGKIGSASICC
;
A
#
# COMPACT_ATOMS: atom_id res chain seq x y z
N MET A 1 -28.55 38.91 -12.39
CA MET A 1 -29.37 40.13 -12.24
C MET A 1 -29.14 40.69 -10.84
N LEU A 2 -28.27 41.69 -10.71
CA LEU A 2 -28.06 42.36 -9.41
C LEU A 2 -29.20 43.35 -9.17
N SER A 3 -29.80 43.26 -7.99
CA SER A 3 -30.87 44.12 -7.49
C SER A 3 -30.52 45.61 -7.67
N LYS A 4 -31.39 46.38 -8.34
CA LYS A 4 -31.31 47.84 -8.36
C LYS A 4 -31.74 48.37 -6.99
N SER A 5 -30.77 48.52 -6.08
CA SER A 5 -30.95 49.38 -4.91
C SER A 5 -31.18 50.82 -5.40
N THR A 6 -32.24 51.48 -4.91
CA THR A 6 -32.55 52.90 -5.21
C THR A 6 -31.77 53.88 -4.35
N ASN A 7 -31.03 53.40 -3.34
CA ASN A 7 -30.12 54.21 -2.54
C ASN A 7 -28.69 53.87 -2.95
N THR A 8 -28.13 54.64 -3.88
CA THR A 8 -26.73 54.49 -4.29
C THR A 8 -26.02 55.82 -4.08
N GLY A 9 -25.19 55.95 -3.03
CA GLY A 9 -24.39 57.16 -2.78
C GLY A 9 -23.32 57.46 -3.84
N ILE A 10 -23.36 56.78 -4.99
CA ILE A 10 -22.42 56.86 -6.11
C ILE A 10 -23.06 57.52 -7.35
N ASN A 11 -24.40 57.65 -7.41
CA ASN A 11 -25.10 58.20 -8.60
C ASN A 11 -25.73 59.58 -8.40
N ASP A 12 -25.42 60.27 -7.30
CA ASP A 12 -26.11 61.51 -6.93
C ASP A 12 -25.27 62.77 -7.19
N GLN A 13 -24.00 62.61 -7.60
CA GLN A 13 -23.07 63.72 -7.84
C GLN A 13 -22.14 63.45 -9.03
N ALA A 14 -21.84 64.51 -9.80
CA ALA A 14 -20.87 64.44 -10.86
C ALA A 14 -19.44 64.28 -10.28
N VAL A 15 -18.69 63.32 -10.81
CA VAL A 15 -17.31 63.09 -10.40
C VAL A 15 -16.31 63.78 -11.34
N ALA A 16 -15.16 64.19 -10.80
CA ALA A 16 -14.05 64.73 -11.58
C ALA A 16 -13.01 63.64 -11.88
N GLY A 17 -12.37 63.68 -13.05
CA GLY A 17 -11.17 62.88 -13.33
C GLY A 17 -11.39 61.39 -13.68
N SER A 18 -12.62 60.98 -13.95
CA SER A 18 -12.99 59.61 -14.36
C SER A 18 -12.44 58.47 -13.48
N PRO A 19 -12.61 58.51 -12.14
CA PRO A 19 -12.05 57.49 -11.26
C PRO A 19 -12.70 56.12 -11.48
N THR A 20 -11.98 55.08 -11.08
CA THR A 20 -12.51 53.72 -11.00
C THR A 20 -12.51 53.23 -9.55
N ILE A 21 -13.48 52.38 -9.20
CA ILE A 21 -13.59 51.72 -7.90
C ILE A 21 -13.85 50.23 -8.10
N VAL A 22 -13.70 49.44 -7.03
CA VAL A 22 -13.75 47.97 -7.11
C VAL A 22 -12.76 47.47 -8.16
N ASP A 23 -11.51 47.93 -8.03
CA ASP A 23 -10.40 47.51 -8.89
C ASP A 23 -10.68 47.62 -10.39
N GLY A 24 -11.27 48.74 -10.81
CA GLY A 24 -11.55 48.99 -12.22
C GLY A 24 -12.89 48.44 -12.73
N TYR A 25 -13.60 47.64 -11.93
CA TYR A 25 -14.90 47.09 -12.32
C TYR A 25 -16.00 48.15 -12.41
N VAL A 26 -15.99 49.16 -11.54
CA VAL A 26 -16.94 50.27 -11.61
C VAL A 26 -16.20 51.49 -12.08
N LYS A 27 -16.63 52.04 -13.22
CA LYS A 27 -16.09 53.25 -13.84
C LYS A 27 -17.04 54.40 -13.57
N LEU A 28 -16.51 55.54 -13.13
CA LEU A 28 -17.28 56.75 -12.84
C LEU A 28 -16.90 57.82 -13.87
N PRO A 29 -17.61 57.98 -15.00
CA PRO A 29 -17.25 58.91 -16.06
C PRO A 29 -17.32 60.36 -15.60
N ALA A 30 -16.30 61.15 -15.96
CA ALA A 30 -16.24 62.56 -15.59
C ALA A 30 -17.47 63.36 -16.05
N GLY A 31 -17.95 64.25 -15.19
CA GLY A 31 -19.07 65.15 -15.50
C GLY A 31 -20.44 64.48 -15.55
N THR A 32 -20.53 63.19 -15.20
CA THR A 32 -21.79 62.46 -15.12
C THR A 32 -22.00 61.91 -13.73
N ALA A 33 -23.27 61.76 -13.34
CA ALA A 33 -23.67 61.09 -12.10
C ALA A 33 -24.00 59.60 -12.33
N ALA A 34 -23.71 59.03 -13.51
CA ALA A 34 -24.02 57.64 -13.81
C ALA A 34 -22.72 56.82 -13.83
N PHE A 35 -22.68 55.67 -13.17
CA PHE A 35 -21.56 54.73 -13.31
C PHE A 35 -21.74 53.79 -14.51
N THR A 36 -20.63 53.24 -15.01
CA THR A 36 -20.62 52.09 -15.92
C THR A 36 -19.87 50.92 -15.27
N LEU A 37 -20.15 49.71 -15.74
CA LEU A 37 -19.47 48.49 -15.27
C LEU A 37 -18.54 47.99 -16.37
N GLU A 38 -17.34 47.55 -15.97
CA GLU A 38 -16.46 46.85 -16.89
C GLU A 38 -17.03 45.48 -17.22
N ASP A 39 -17.00 45.13 -18.50
CA ASP A 39 -17.51 43.85 -18.95
C ASP A 39 -16.48 42.75 -18.66
N LEU A 40 -16.73 41.95 -17.61
CA LEU A 40 -15.86 40.84 -17.21
C LEU A 40 -16.27 39.51 -17.84
N THR A 41 -17.12 39.49 -18.88
CA THR A 41 -17.56 38.24 -19.53
C THR A 41 -16.46 37.58 -20.34
N ASP A 42 -15.53 38.36 -20.88
CA ASP A 42 -14.34 37.88 -21.59
C ASP A 42 -13.08 38.51 -20.98
N LEU A 43 -12.38 37.73 -20.15
CA LEU A 43 -11.12 38.10 -19.49
C LEU A 43 -9.89 37.51 -20.20
N THR A 44 -10.04 37.12 -21.47
CA THR A 44 -8.89 36.77 -22.32
C THR A 44 -8.07 38.03 -22.64
N ASN A 45 -6.91 37.85 -23.29
CA ASN A 45 -5.69 38.67 -23.19
C ASN A 45 -5.77 40.22 -23.26
N ASP A 46 -6.89 40.84 -23.64
CA ASP A 46 -7.02 42.25 -23.97
C ASP A 46 -7.64 43.14 -22.86
N LYS A 47 -8.13 42.59 -21.74
CA LYS A 47 -8.73 43.37 -20.62
C LYS A 47 -7.82 43.63 -19.41
N LYS A 48 -6.53 43.33 -19.54
CA LYS A 48 -5.53 43.36 -18.45
C LYS A 48 -5.39 44.72 -17.76
N THR A 49 -5.67 45.81 -18.45
CA THR A 49 -5.46 47.17 -17.95
C THR A 49 -6.68 47.75 -17.23
N GLU A 50 -7.87 47.21 -17.46
CA GLU A 50 -9.11 47.81 -16.98
C GLU A 50 -9.62 47.17 -15.68
N ALA A 51 -9.33 45.88 -15.45
CA ALA A 51 -9.70 45.16 -14.22
C ALA A 51 -8.58 44.15 -13.83
N PRO A 52 -7.44 44.64 -13.30
CA PRO A 52 -6.22 43.84 -13.19
C PRO A 52 -6.35 42.65 -12.20
N HIS A 53 -6.97 42.80 -11.03
CA HIS A 53 -7.10 41.69 -10.08
C HIS A 53 -8.16 40.66 -10.51
N PHE A 54 -9.22 41.08 -11.23
CA PHE A 54 -10.16 40.13 -11.84
C PHE A 54 -9.47 39.27 -12.89
N THR A 55 -8.63 39.88 -13.73
CA THR A 55 -7.81 39.17 -14.72
C THR A 55 -6.79 38.24 -14.03
N ALA A 56 -6.15 38.69 -12.95
CA ALA A 56 -5.22 37.87 -12.18
C ALA A 56 -5.91 36.64 -11.56
N ALA A 57 -7.11 36.81 -10.97
CA ALA A 57 -7.88 35.72 -10.38
C ALA A 57 -8.35 34.71 -11.45
N PHE A 58 -8.80 35.19 -12.61
CA PHE A 58 -9.16 34.34 -13.75
C PHE A 58 -7.97 33.50 -14.23
N ASN A 59 -6.82 34.13 -14.44
CA ASN A 59 -5.59 33.45 -14.88
C ASN A 59 -5.09 32.46 -13.82
N ALA A 60 -5.14 32.81 -12.54
CA ALA A 60 -4.75 31.89 -11.46
C ALA A 60 -5.64 30.64 -11.45
N LYS A 61 -6.95 30.79 -11.64
CA LYS A 61 -7.89 29.67 -11.75
C LYS A 61 -7.66 28.84 -13.03
N ALA A 62 -7.48 29.49 -14.17
CA ALA A 62 -7.24 28.82 -15.45
C ALA A 62 -5.94 28.00 -15.45
N ASN A 63 -4.90 28.52 -14.78
CA ASN A 63 -3.61 27.86 -14.64
C ASN A 63 -3.55 26.89 -13.45
N TYR A 64 -4.59 26.84 -12.61
CA TYR A 64 -4.63 25.91 -11.48
C TYR A 64 -4.69 24.47 -12.01
N LYS A 65 -3.58 23.76 -11.87
CA LYS A 65 -3.52 22.32 -12.04
C LYS A 65 -3.77 21.71 -10.68
N LYS A 66 -4.96 21.12 -10.48
CA LYS A 66 -5.18 20.24 -9.34
C LYS A 66 -4.08 19.19 -9.38
N ALA A 67 -3.32 19.05 -8.29
CA ALA A 67 -2.41 17.93 -8.17
C ALA A 67 -3.21 16.66 -8.44
N ALA A 68 -2.73 15.81 -9.35
CA ALA A 68 -3.34 14.52 -9.56
C ALA A 68 -3.20 13.73 -8.25
N THR A 69 -4.25 13.78 -7.44
CA THR A 69 -4.40 12.87 -6.32
C THR A 69 -4.84 11.58 -6.96
N MET A 70 -3.94 10.61 -7.10
CA MET A 70 -4.40 9.23 -7.25
C MET A 70 -5.37 8.97 -6.09
N PRO A 71 -6.53 8.35 -6.34
CA PRO A 71 -7.28 7.78 -5.23
C PRO A 71 -6.29 6.92 -4.42
N CYS A 72 -6.18 7.17 -3.11
CA CYS A 72 -5.39 6.33 -2.20
C CYS A 72 -6.11 5.00 -1.98
N ASP A 73 -6.40 4.31 -3.07
CA ASP A 73 -7.06 3.01 -3.11
C ASP A 73 -6.09 2.04 -3.77
N ALA A 74 -5.36 1.32 -2.93
CA ALA A 74 -4.41 0.32 -3.39
C ALA A 74 -5.10 -0.88 -4.06
N THR A 75 -6.42 -1.07 -3.90
CA THR A 75 -7.15 -2.19 -4.49
C THR A 75 -7.33 -2.05 -6.00
N GLY A 76 -7.25 -0.83 -6.54
CA GLY A 76 -7.33 -0.54 -7.96
C GLY A 76 -6.01 -0.65 -8.73
N ILE A 77 -4.90 -0.98 -8.05
CA ILE A 77 -3.58 -1.09 -8.70
C ILE A 77 -3.56 -2.29 -9.65
N THR A 78 -3.13 -2.04 -10.88
CA THR A 78 -2.92 -3.06 -11.91
C THR A 78 -1.43 -3.27 -12.18
N ILE A 79 -1.11 -4.37 -12.87
CA ILE A 79 0.25 -4.60 -13.38
C ILE A 79 0.71 -3.50 -14.35
N ASP A 80 -0.23 -2.89 -15.08
CA ASP A 80 0.05 -1.79 -16.00
C ASP A 80 0.49 -0.53 -15.27
N ASP A 81 -0.07 -0.26 -14.08
CA ASP A 81 0.35 0.86 -13.24
C ASP A 81 1.81 0.68 -12.77
N ILE A 82 2.16 -0.55 -12.37
CA ILE A 82 3.51 -0.90 -11.93
C ILE A 82 4.50 -0.81 -13.08
N LYS A 83 4.21 -1.43 -14.22
CA LYS A 83 5.17 -1.47 -15.33
C LYS A 83 5.38 -0.10 -15.98
N ASN A 84 4.39 0.79 -15.89
CA ASN A 84 4.47 2.13 -16.48
C ASN A 84 5.03 3.19 -15.51
N SER A 85 5.05 2.96 -14.19
CA SER A 85 5.77 3.82 -13.23
C SER A 85 7.30 3.67 -13.36
N ALA A 86 8.00 4.80 -13.46
CA ALA A 86 9.46 4.81 -13.51
C ALA A 86 10.07 4.36 -12.17
N GLU A 87 9.45 4.77 -11.06
CA GLU A 87 9.83 4.46 -9.70
C GLU A 87 9.68 2.96 -9.42
N ALA A 88 8.55 2.37 -9.82
CA ALA A 88 8.31 0.94 -9.67
C ALA A 88 9.31 0.11 -10.50
N ARG A 89 9.66 0.55 -11.71
CA ARG A 89 10.72 -0.09 -12.51
C ARG A 89 12.07 -0.03 -11.81
N GLU A 90 12.47 1.11 -11.27
CA GLU A 90 13.73 1.20 -10.51
C GLU A 90 13.72 0.25 -9.29
N LEU A 91 12.64 0.23 -8.52
CA LEU A 91 12.51 -0.66 -7.36
C LEU A 91 12.57 -2.13 -7.75
N PHE A 92 11.91 -2.53 -8.84
CA PHE A 92 12.00 -3.89 -9.36
C PHE A 92 13.43 -4.26 -9.74
N TRP A 93 14.14 -3.37 -10.46
CA TRP A 93 15.55 -3.59 -10.81
C TRP A 93 16.42 -3.75 -9.57
N ARG A 94 16.22 -2.89 -8.56
CA ARG A 94 17.05 -2.87 -7.36
C ARG A 94 16.78 -4.05 -6.44
N LEU A 95 15.51 -4.34 -6.17
CA LEU A 95 15.09 -5.28 -5.12
C LEU A 95 14.86 -6.70 -5.64
N LEU A 96 14.35 -6.86 -6.86
CA LEU A 96 14.04 -8.18 -7.42
C LEU A 96 15.13 -8.67 -8.38
N GLN A 97 15.87 -7.76 -9.03
CA GLN A 97 17.00 -8.12 -9.92
C GLN A 97 18.37 -7.90 -9.28
N ASN A 98 18.43 -7.52 -8.00
CA ASN A 98 19.68 -7.23 -7.27
C ASN A 98 20.57 -6.20 -7.99
N GLY A 99 19.94 -5.23 -8.66
CA GLY A 99 20.62 -4.19 -9.41
C GLY A 99 21.52 -3.34 -8.52
N THR A 100 22.80 -3.26 -8.88
CA THR A 100 23.78 -2.40 -8.22
C THR A 100 24.18 -1.25 -9.14
N GLY A 101 24.33 -0.05 -8.57
CA GLY A 101 24.68 1.17 -9.32
C GLY A 101 23.48 2.04 -9.72
N LYS A 102 23.68 2.85 -10.77
CA LYS A 102 22.69 3.83 -11.26
C LYS A 102 21.79 3.19 -12.31
N TYR A 103 20.48 3.21 -12.07
CA TYR A 103 19.47 2.76 -13.02
C TYR A 103 19.28 3.78 -14.15
N ASP A 104 19.19 3.30 -15.40
CA ASP A 104 18.92 4.10 -16.60
C ASP A 104 17.70 3.53 -17.33
N ASP A 105 16.55 4.16 -17.08
CA ASP A 105 15.26 3.72 -17.62
C ASP A 105 15.19 3.83 -19.15
N ASN A 106 15.93 4.77 -19.76
CA ASN A 106 15.94 4.92 -21.21
C ASN A 106 16.61 3.73 -21.91
N LYS A 107 17.57 3.09 -21.23
CA LYS A 107 18.28 1.91 -21.76
C LYS A 107 17.58 0.61 -21.39
N SER A 108 17.18 0.47 -20.13
CA SER A 108 16.74 -0.81 -19.57
C SER A 108 15.23 -0.90 -19.37
N GLY A 109 14.50 0.22 -19.44
CA GLY A 109 13.08 0.27 -19.12
C GLY A 109 12.19 -0.59 -20.00
N GLY A 110 12.54 -0.78 -21.28
CA GLY A 110 11.81 -1.68 -22.18
C GLY A 110 11.89 -3.14 -21.75
N GLN A 111 13.11 -3.63 -21.47
CA GLN A 111 13.34 -4.98 -20.97
C GLN A 111 12.70 -5.18 -19.59
N LEU A 112 12.80 -4.18 -18.71
CA LEU A 112 12.24 -4.27 -17.37
C LEU A 112 10.72 -4.39 -17.36
N ARG A 113 10.01 -3.71 -18.27
CA ARG A 113 8.55 -3.88 -18.43
C ARG A 113 8.17 -5.33 -18.69
N GLN A 114 8.89 -6.00 -19.60
CA GLN A 114 8.65 -7.41 -19.91
C GLN A 114 8.96 -8.33 -18.72
N GLN A 115 10.00 -8.01 -17.95
CA GLN A 115 10.34 -8.77 -16.74
C GLN A 115 9.30 -8.59 -15.63
N ILE A 116 8.78 -7.38 -15.45
CA ILE A 116 7.66 -7.11 -14.53
C ILE A 116 6.41 -7.88 -14.98
N ASP A 117 6.06 -7.78 -16.26
CA ASP A 117 4.93 -8.53 -16.83
C ASP A 117 5.06 -10.03 -16.54
N THR A 118 6.27 -10.58 -16.68
CA THR A 118 6.57 -12.00 -16.42
C THR A 118 6.53 -12.36 -14.94
N ALA A 119 7.14 -11.55 -14.08
CA ALA A 119 7.25 -11.82 -12.64
C ALA A 119 5.88 -11.84 -11.95
N PHE A 120 4.92 -11.06 -12.45
CA PHE A 120 3.60 -10.91 -11.85
C PHE A 120 2.48 -11.56 -12.68
N GLN A 121 2.80 -12.57 -13.51
CA GLN A 121 1.79 -13.34 -14.24
C GLN A 121 0.95 -14.25 -13.32
N PRO A 122 -0.30 -14.57 -13.73
CA PRO A 122 -1.02 -13.97 -14.85
C PRO A 122 -1.60 -12.60 -14.47
N ALA A 123 -1.61 -11.66 -15.41
CA ALA A 123 -2.13 -10.30 -15.19
C ALA A 123 -3.59 -10.30 -14.68
N THR A 124 -4.40 -11.28 -15.09
CA THR A 124 -5.80 -11.45 -14.67
C THR A 124 -5.96 -11.73 -13.18
N ASP A 125 -4.95 -12.34 -12.53
CA ASP A 125 -4.96 -12.66 -11.10
C ASP A 125 -3.98 -11.79 -10.31
N PHE A 126 -3.51 -10.69 -10.90
CA PHE A 126 -2.49 -9.83 -10.30
C PHE A 126 -2.87 -9.38 -8.89
N ALA A 127 -4.04 -8.75 -8.76
CA ALA A 127 -4.51 -8.23 -7.47
C ALA A 127 -4.68 -9.37 -6.45
N LYS A 128 -5.31 -10.47 -6.85
CA LYS A 128 -5.55 -11.63 -5.99
C LYS A 128 -4.25 -12.28 -5.49
N THR A 129 -3.21 -12.31 -6.33
CA THR A 129 -1.96 -13.01 -6.03
C THR A 129 -1.00 -12.13 -5.23
N TRP A 130 -0.94 -10.83 -5.51
CA TRP A 130 0.12 -9.96 -5.02
C TRP A 130 -0.38 -8.83 -4.11
N LEU A 131 -1.59 -8.31 -4.33
CA LEU A 131 -2.13 -7.20 -3.54
C LEU A 131 -3.00 -7.69 -2.38
N ASP A 132 -3.96 -8.57 -2.67
CA ASP A 132 -4.91 -9.10 -1.69
C ASP A 132 -4.23 -9.73 -0.47
N PRO A 133 -3.14 -10.51 -0.58
CA PRO A 133 -2.46 -11.05 0.60
C PRO A 133 -1.89 -9.98 1.53
N ALA A 134 -1.54 -8.80 1.01
CA ALA A 134 -1.07 -7.68 1.81
C ALA A 134 -2.24 -6.84 2.34
N LEU A 135 -3.23 -6.53 1.49
CA LEU A 135 -4.34 -5.62 1.81
C LEU A 135 -5.41 -6.28 2.68
N LYS A 136 -5.72 -7.56 2.45
CA LYS A 136 -6.81 -8.29 3.10
C LYS A 136 -6.35 -9.19 4.24
N ASN A 137 -5.09 -9.06 4.64
CA ASN A 137 -4.55 -9.86 5.73
C ASN A 137 -5.29 -9.56 7.05
N LYS A 138 -5.30 -10.54 7.94
CA LYS A 138 -5.86 -10.42 9.28
C LYS A 138 -4.76 -10.58 10.32
N VAL A 139 -4.67 -9.62 11.24
CA VAL A 139 -3.66 -9.62 12.29
C VAL A 139 -4.32 -9.74 13.66
N PRO A 140 -3.67 -10.36 14.66
CA PRO A 140 -4.22 -10.42 16.01
C PRO A 140 -4.33 -9.02 16.60
N ARG A 141 -5.38 -8.78 17.39
CA ARG A 141 -5.60 -7.49 18.09
C ARG A 141 -4.45 -7.08 19.01
N GLN A 142 -3.73 -8.05 19.54
CA GLN A 142 -2.51 -7.85 20.34
C GLN A 142 -1.40 -7.13 19.55
N ALA A 143 -1.35 -7.25 18.22
CA ALA A 143 -0.39 -6.53 17.39
C ALA A 143 -0.63 -5.00 17.42
N ALA A 144 -1.86 -4.58 17.73
CA ALA A 144 -2.22 -3.17 17.94
C ALA A 144 -2.12 -2.73 19.41
N GLY A 145 -1.74 -3.62 20.33
CA GLY A 145 -1.70 -3.37 21.77
C GLY A 145 -3.07 -3.50 22.46
N GLU A 146 -4.05 -4.13 21.81
CA GLU A 146 -5.36 -4.38 22.41
C GLU A 146 -5.34 -5.66 23.27
N GLU A 147 -6.01 -5.62 24.43
CA GLU A 147 -6.12 -6.77 25.35
C GLU A 147 -7.16 -7.80 24.88
N GLU A 148 -8.10 -7.39 24.03
CA GLU A 148 -9.15 -8.25 23.52
C GLU A 148 -8.60 -9.35 22.60
N HIS A 149 -9.18 -10.55 22.70
CA HIS A 149 -8.95 -11.60 21.74
C HIS A 149 -9.71 -11.32 20.44
N GLY A 150 -9.08 -11.61 19.30
CA GLY A 150 -9.70 -11.46 17.99
C GLY A 150 -8.72 -11.01 16.93
N GLN A 151 -9.26 -10.68 15.75
CA GLN A 151 -8.50 -10.23 14.60
C GLN A 151 -8.90 -8.82 14.18
N ILE A 152 -7.95 -8.12 13.58
CA ILE A 152 -8.09 -6.86 12.86
C ILE A 152 -7.96 -7.19 11.38
N GLU A 153 -8.93 -6.79 10.58
CA GLU A 153 -8.88 -6.88 9.12
C GLU A 153 -8.17 -5.64 8.58
N LEU A 154 -7.01 -5.81 7.96
CA LEU A 154 -6.20 -4.67 7.49
C LEU A 154 -6.92 -3.85 6.42
N GLU A 155 -7.77 -4.48 5.60
CA GLU A 155 -8.56 -3.82 4.56
C GLU A 155 -9.52 -2.75 5.11
N ASN A 156 -9.95 -2.93 6.36
CA ASN A 156 -10.93 -2.08 7.03
C ASN A 156 -10.29 -1.08 8.02
N GLU A 157 -8.99 -1.24 8.32
CA GLU A 157 -8.29 -0.39 9.27
C GLU A 157 -7.73 0.87 8.59
N LYS A 158 -8.15 2.04 9.08
CA LYS A 158 -7.78 3.36 8.52
C LYS A 158 -7.05 4.24 9.52
N ASP A 159 -6.94 3.82 10.78
CA ASP A 159 -6.17 4.52 11.79
C ASP A 159 -4.66 4.29 11.54
N ILE A 160 -3.98 5.36 11.10
CA ILE A 160 -2.56 5.33 10.79
C ILE A 160 -1.71 4.97 12.01
N ASP A 161 -2.06 5.46 13.20
CA ASP A 161 -1.30 5.17 14.42
C ASP A 161 -1.44 3.69 14.78
N LYS A 162 -2.63 3.13 14.58
CA LYS A 162 -2.87 1.70 14.79
C LYS A 162 -2.13 0.84 13.77
N LEU A 163 -2.14 1.20 12.48
CA LEU A 163 -1.35 0.53 11.44
C LEU A 163 0.15 0.58 11.74
N GLN A 164 0.67 1.70 12.23
CA GLN A 164 2.08 1.84 12.64
C GLN A 164 2.43 0.92 13.82
N ARG A 165 1.55 0.80 14.83
CA ARG A 165 1.76 -0.15 15.93
C ARG A 165 1.84 -1.59 15.44
N ILE A 166 0.93 -1.98 14.54
CA ILE A 166 0.93 -3.31 13.91
C ILE A 166 2.25 -3.53 13.16
N LEU A 167 2.69 -2.56 12.35
CA LEU A 167 3.97 -2.65 11.64
C LEU A 167 5.16 -2.82 12.59
N ASN A 168 5.20 -2.03 13.67
CA ASN A 168 6.27 -2.10 14.67
C ASN A 168 6.28 -3.45 15.40
N TYR A 169 5.11 -4.00 15.72
CA TYR A 169 4.98 -5.32 16.32
C TYR A 169 5.61 -6.40 15.44
N TYR A 170 5.26 -6.45 14.15
CA TYR A 170 5.81 -7.44 13.22
C TYR A 170 7.28 -7.21 12.89
N THR A 171 7.73 -5.95 12.83
CA THR A 171 9.15 -5.62 12.68
C THR A 171 9.96 -6.16 13.86
N GLY A 172 9.48 -5.96 15.09
CA GLY A 172 10.11 -6.50 16.29
C GLY A 172 10.14 -8.04 16.30
N LEU A 173 9.07 -8.69 15.83
CA LEU A 173 9.05 -10.15 15.68
C LEU A 173 10.05 -10.66 14.64
N ALA A 174 10.20 -9.98 13.50
CA ALA A 174 11.17 -10.33 12.47
C ALA A 174 12.60 -10.23 13.00
N ILE A 175 12.94 -9.10 13.64
CA ILE A 175 14.26 -8.89 14.26
C ILE A 175 14.55 -9.97 15.30
N LYS A 176 13.59 -10.27 16.18
CA LYS A 176 13.74 -11.33 17.17
C LYS A 176 14.03 -12.70 16.52
N ARG A 177 13.33 -13.03 15.43
CA ARG A 177 13.56 -14.29 14.70
C ARG A 177 14.96 -14.34 14.09
N GLU A 178 15.42 -13.27 13.46
CA GLU A 178 16.77 -13.20 12.86
C GLU A 178 17.88 -13.29 13.93
N LEU A 179 17.72 -12.60 15.05
CA LEU A 179 18.64 -12.69 16.19
C LEU A 179 18.68 -14.11 16.78
N MET A 180 17.54 -14.80 16.81
CA MET A 180 17.48 -16.19 17.31
C MET A 180 18.04 -17.19 16.28
N ALA A 181 17.83 -16.97 14.98
CA ALA A 181 18.39 -17.80 13.91
C ALA A 181 19.93 -17.70 13.84
N THR A 182 20.47 -16.49 14.04
CA THR A 182 21.92 -16.26 14.16
C THR A 182 22.50 -16.86 15.43
N ALA A 183 21.78 -16.82 16.56
CA ALA A 183 22.21 -17.46 17.82
C ALA A 183 22.16 -19.01 17.79
N THR A 184 21.31 -19.60 16.95
CA THR A 184 21.13 -21.06 16.82
C THR A 184 21.83 -21.68 15.60
N GLY A 185 22.57 -20.89 14.82
CA GLY A 185 23.34 -21.37 13.66
C GLY A 185 22.49 -21.78 12.45
N THR A 186 21.18 -21.50 12.43
CA THR A 186 20.25 -21.85 11.34
C THR A 186 19.94 -20.67 10.41
N GLY A 187 20.89 -19.73 10.28
CA GLY A 187 20.72 -18.54 9.46
C GLY A 187 20.60 -18.84 7.97
N SER A 188 19.37 -18.96 7.46
CA SER A 188 19.03 -18.72 6.06
C SER A 188 17.54 -18.43 5.85
N ASN A 189 17.31 -17.30 5.18
CA ASN A 189 16.11 -16.78 4.52
C ASN A 189 14.86 -16.42 5.36
N PRO A 190 14.44 -15.14 5.41
CA PRO A 190 13.20 -14.73 6.05
C PRO A 190 12.01 -15.17 5.18
N SER A 191 11.40 -16.30 5.52
CA SER A 191 10.05 -16.59 5.03
C SER A 191 9.07 -15.66 5.76
N CYS A 192 8.65 -14.59 5.09
CA CYS A 192 7.44 -13.88 5.48
C CYS A 192 6.32 -14.91 5.53
N PRO A 193 5.56 -15.03 6.65
CA PRO A 193 4.42 -15.92 6.70
C PRO A 193 3.28 -15.32 5.87
N SER A 194 3.41 -15.35 4.54
CA SER A 194 2.25 -15.47 3.67
C SER A 194 1.74 -16.88 3.94
N ASP A 195 0.53 -16.95 4.50
CA ASP A 195 -0.19 -18.15 4.90
C ASP A 195 0.65 -19.43 4.81
N GLN A 196 1.28 -19.78 5.94
CA GLN A 196 1.71 -21.15 6.14
C GLN A 196 0.46 -22.01 5.93
N LYS A 197 0.36 -22.60 4.73
CA LYS A 197 -0.40 -23.81 4.50
C LYS A 197 0.05 -24.74 5.61
N THR A 198 -0.81 -24.90 6.61
CA THR A 198 -0.49 -25.48 7.91
C THR A 198 0.28 -26.75 7.68
N SER A 199 1.60 -26.68 7.83
CA SER A 199 2.42 -27.88 7.90
C SER A 199 2.04 -28.49 9.23
N LYS A 200 1.10 -29.44 9.18
CA LYS A 200 0.62 -30.17 10.35
C LYS A 200 1.87 -30.77 11.00
N LYS A 201 2.29 -30.16 12.11
CA LYS A 201 3.31 -30.69 13.00
C LYS A 201 2.92 -32.14 13.29
N THR A 202 3.81 -33.09 13.00
CA THR A 202 3.55 -34.50 13.29
C THR A 202 3.40 -34.62 14.81
N PRO A 203 2.26 -35.11 15.32
CA PRO A 203 2.03 -35.18 16.76
C PRO A 203 3.01 -36.16 17.42
N THR A 204 3.51 -35.78 18.60
CA THR A 204 4.44 -36.60 19.39
C THR A 204 3.70 -37.71 20.15
N LYS A 205 4.41 -38.74 20.64
CA LYS A 205 3.78 -39.87 21.38
C LYS A 205 3.03 -39.39 22.62
N GLU A 206 3.53 -38.34 23.25
CA GLU A 206 2.99 -37.71 24.44
C GLU A 206 1.66 -37.00 24.10
N ASP A 207 1.60 -36.26 22.99
CA ASP A 207 0.38 -35.56 22.54
C ASP A 207 -0.77 -36.53 22.23
N CYS A 208 -0.45 -37.71 21.68
CA CYS A 208 -1.45 -38.74 21.40
C CYS A 208 -1.91 -39.47 22.66
N LYS A 209 -1.04 -39.67 23.66
CA LYS A 209 -1.37 -40.42 24.89
C LYS A 209 -2.32 -39.68 25.83
N GLU A 210 -2.35 -38.35 25.79
CA GLU A 210 -3.26 -37.56 26.61
C GLU A 210 -4.73 -37.67 26.14
N GLN A 211 -4.96 -38.07 24.88
CA GLN A 211 -6.29 -38.13 24.29
C GLN A 211 -6.89 -39.53 24.38
N ARG A 212 -7.87 -39.70 25.27
CA ARG A 212 -8.57 -40.99 25.49
C ARG A 212 -9.79 -41.19 24.59
N GLU A 213 -10.32 -40.11 24.03
CA GLU A 213 -11.52 -40.14 23.20
C GLU A 213 -11.18 -40.11 21.70
N LYS A 214 -11.98 -40.81 20.89
CA LYS A 214 -11.75 -41.00 19.45
C LYS A 214 -11.62 -39.68 18.69
N ASP A 215 -12.52 -38.73 18.95
CA ASP A 215 -12.56 -37.47 18.21
C ASP A 215 -11.39 -36.56 18.61
N ALA A 216 -11.02 -36.53 19.89
CA ALA A 216 -9.86 -35.77 20.37
C ALA A 216 -8.54 -36.35 19.82
N CYS A 217 -8.43 -37.68 19.76
CA CYS A 217 -7.28 -38.38 19.17
C CYS A 217 -7.09 -38.05 17.68
N GLN A 218 -8.16 -38.12 16.89
CA GLN A 218 -8.09 -37.85 15.45
C GLN A 218 -7.82 -36.36 15.16
N ASN A 219 -8.38 -35.45 15.97
CA ASN A 219 -8.12 -34.01 15.85
C ASN A 219 -6.67 -33.64 16.19
N ALA A 220 -6.04 -34.36 17.12
CA ALA A 220 -4.61 -34.24 17.39
C ALA A 220 -3.71 -34.78 16.26
N GLY A 221 -4.30 -35.42 15.23
CA GLY A 221 -3.56 -36.00 14.10
C GLY A 221 -2.99 -37.39 14.37
N CYS A 222 -3.50 -38.06 15.40
CA CYS A 222 -3.13 -39.41 15.83
C CYS A 222 -4.17 -40.44 15.33
N LYS A 223 -3.79 -41.72 15.29
CA LYS A 223 -4.67 -42.81 14.90
C LYS A 223 -5.31 -43.43 16.13
N PHE A 224 -6.64 -43.62 16.07
CA PHE A 224 -7.41 -44.25 17.14
C PHE A 224 -7.72 -45.71 16.81
N ASP A 225 -7.31 -46.63 17.67
CA ASP A 225 -7.61 -48.06 17.61
C ASP A 225 -8.43 -48.48 18.82
N LYS A 226 -9.67 -48.92 18.56
CA LYS A 226 -10.63 -49.34 19.57
C LYS A 226 -10.31 -50.70 20.18
N ASP A 227 -9.44 -51.49 19.55
CA ASP A 227 -9.10 -52.85 19.95
C ASP A 227 -7.90 -52.86 20.93
N LYS A 228 -7.33 -51.68 21.24
CA LYS A 228 -6.26 -51.47 22.23
C LYS A 228 -6.80 -51.15 23.64
N PRO A 229 -6.03 -51.42 24.71
CA PRO A 229 -6.43 -51.11 26.09
C PRO A 229 -6.57 -49.59 26.32
N ASP A 230 -7.41 -49.19 27.28
CA ASP A 230 -7.91 -47.81 27.55
C ASP A 230 -6.87 -46.72 27.89
N GLY A 231 -5.58 -46.97 27.67
CA GLY A 231 -4.49 -45.99 27.77
C GLY A 231 -3.59 -45.91 26.53
N GLU A 232 -3.82 -46.75 25.52
CA GLU A 232 -3.01 -46.83 24.29
C GLU A 232 -3.85 -46.79 23.01
N LYS A 233 -5.14 -46.46 23.14
CA LYS A 233 -6.06 -46.37 21.99
C LYS A 233 -5.66 -45.30 20.99
N CYS A 234 -4.90 -44.28 21.40
CA CYS A 234 -4.46 -43.20 20.54
C CYS A 234 -2.93 -43.21 20.38
N PHE A 235 -2.44 -43.27 19.14
CA PHE A 235 -1.00 -43.33 18.84
C PHE A 235 -0.62 -42.51 17.59
N PRO A 236 0.63 -42.01 17.50
CA PRO A 236 1.09 -41.28 16.33
C PRO A 236 0.99 -42.13 15.06
N ASP A 237 0.56 -41.53 13.96
CA ASP A 237 0.44 -42.21 12.66
C ASP A 237 1.83 -42.37 11.99
N PRO A 238 2.35 -43.60 11.84
CA PRO A 238 3.71 -43.82 11.31
C PRO A 238 3.86 -43.52 9.82
N ASP A 239 2.76 -43.37 9.07
CA ASP A 239 2.77 -43.13 7.63
C ASP A 239 2.94 -41.64 7.24
N LYS A 240 3.05 -40.74 8.23
CA LYS A 240 3.60 -39.39 8.02
C LYS A 240 5.09 -39.35 8.40
N LYS A 241 5.91 -40.11 7.67
CA LYS A 241 7.35 -39.88 7.67
C LYS A 241 7.63 -38.49 7.06
N THR A 242 8.26 -37.64 7.86
CA THR A 242 9.15 -36.60 7.37
C THR A 242 10.26 -37.26 6.56
N ASP A 243 10.44 -36.85 5.29
CA ASP A 243 11.70 -37.02 4.58
C ASP A 243 12.78 -36.19 5.31
N ASN A 244 13.29 -36.73 6.41
CA ASN A 244 14.54 -36.28 7.02
C ASN A 244 15.65 -36.95 6.21
N LYS A 245 16.26 -36.20 5.29
CA LYS A 245 17.65 -36.46 4.92
C LYS A 245 18.51 -35.72 5.93
N ASP A 246 19.07 -36.46 6.88
CA ASP A 246 20.27 -36.04 7.58
C ASP A 246 21.39 -37.07 7.34
N GLU A 247 22.50 -36.51 6.86
CA GLU A 247 23.91 -36.88 6.99
C GLU A 247 24.32 -38.36 7.12
N GLY A 248 25.04 -38.82 6.10
CA GLY A 248 26.04 -39.89 6.20
C GLY A 248 27.40 -39.34 5.76
N ASP A 249 28.32 -39.23 6.71
CA ASP A 249 29.71 -38.79 6.61
C ASP A 249 30.59 -39.71 5.73
N GLY A 250 31.61 -39.13 5.08
CA GLY A 250 32.83 -39.83 4.65
C GLY A 250 33.08 -40.03 3.14
N LYS A 251 33.70 -39.05 2.46
CA LYS A 251 35.05 -39.20 1.84
C LYS A 251 35.61 -37.91 1.22
N ILE A 252 36.86 -37.66 1.57
CA ILE A 252 37.80 -36.64 1.08
C ILE A 252 37.94 -36.65 -0.46
N GLY A 253 38.01 -35.46 -1.06
CA GLY A 253 38.48 -35.25 -2.44
C GLY A 253 38.59 -33.75 -2.79
N SER A 254 39.81 -33.22 -2.81
CA SER A 254 40.19 -31.86 -3.21
C SER A 254 39.63 -31.38 -4.55
N ALA A 255 39.26 -30.10 -4.61
CA ALA A 255 39.64 -29.06 -5.60
C ALA A 255 38.58 -27.92 -5.57
N SER A 256 38.88 -26.74 -5.03
CA SER A 256 39.50 -25.59 -5.71
C SER A 256 38.61 -24.94 -6.80
N ILE A 257 38.16 -23.71 -6.53
CA ILE A 257 38.28 -22.48 -7.34
C ILE A 257 37.04 -21.58 -7.20
N CYS A 258 37.28 -20.36 -6.71
CA CYS A 258 36.45 -19.17 -6.83
C CYS A 258 36.54 -18.59 -8.25
N CYS A 259 35.46 -17.98 -8.74
CA CYS A 259 35.46 -16.77 -9.57
C CYS A 259 34.14 -16.02 -9.31
#